data_AF-A0A5B7G2P8-F1
#
_entry.id   AF-A0A5B7G2P8-F1
#
_cell.length_a   1.000
_cell.length_b   1.000
_cell.length_c   1.000
_cell.angle_alpha   90.00
_cell.angle_beta   90.00
_cell.angle_gamma   90.00
#
_symmetry.space_group_name_H-M   'P 1'
#
loop_
_entity.id
_entity.type
_entity.pdbx_description
1 polymer ?
#
loop_
_entity_poly.entity_id
_entity_poly.type
_entity_poly.pdbx_seq_one_letter_code
_entity_poly.pdbx_strand_id
1 'polypeptide(L)'
;MDTIALSIVSTHKDLDITVDSTLKFHCHISKTVKKAAGLTNNLLNSTLCHDKDFMITLFKSHIRPLLEFSSIVWNTGYLGNQKLLESTQRRWTKQIAGMTDLNYADRLQTLNLYSI
;
A
#
# COMPACT_ATOMS: atom_id res chain seq x y z
N MET A 1 32.43 4.08 30.98
CA MET A 1 31.45 3.89 29.89
C MET A 1 30.37 2.99 30.46
N ASP A 2 29.23 3.56 30.81
CA ASP A 2 28.13 2.78 31.38
C ASP A 2 27.54 1.87 30.30
N THR A 3 27.65 0.57 30.50
CA THR A 3 27.04 -0.44 29.63
C THR A 3 25.55 -0.51 29.92
N ILE A 4 24.77 0.29 29.19
CA ILE A 4 23.31 0.19 29.20
C ILE A 4 22.93 -1.09 28.45
N ALA A 5 22.29 -2.03 29.14
CA ALA A 5 21.73 -3.23 28.52
C ALA A 5 20.55 -2.85 27.62
N LEU A 6 20.59 -3.28 26.35
CA LEU A 6 19.48 -3.10 25.43
C LEU A 6 18.33 -4.04 25.80
N SER A 7 17.10 -3.53 25.75
CA SER A 7 15.91 -4.33 25.98
C SER A 7 15.65 -5.27 24.80
N ILE A 8 15.39 -6.54 25.11
CA ILE A 8 14.96 -7.53 24.12
C ILE A 8 13.49 -7.26 23.79
N VAL A 9 13.21 -6.94 22.52
CA VAL A 9 11.86 -6.67 22.03
C VAL A 9 11.50 -7.64 20.91
N SER A 10 10.22 -8.02 20.82
CA SER A 10 9.70 -8.88 19.74
C SER A 10 9.42 -8.11 18.45
N THR A 11 9.20 -6.80 18.54
CA THR A 11 9.06 -5.90 17.40
C THR A 11 9.73 -4.58 17.70
N HIS A 12 10.43 -4.02 16.72
CA HIS A 12 11.03 -2.69 16.80
C HIS A 12 10.56 -1.83 15.63
N LYS A 13 10.39 -0.53 15.85
CA LYS A 13 9.99 0.43 14.82
C LYS A 13 11.11 1.43 14.61
N ASP A 14 11.56 1.55 13.36
CA ASP A 14 12.54 2.54 12.94
C ASP A 14 12.13 3.14 11.58
N LEU A 15 12.23 4.46 11.42
CA LEU A 15 11.83 5.20 10.21
C LEU A 15 10.46 4.78 9.62
N ASP A 16 9.46 4.57 10.49
CA ASP A 16 8.13 4.06 10.15
C ASP A 16 8.03 2.61 9.64
N ILE A 17 9.15 1.89 9.60
CA ILE A 17 9.22 0.46 9.30
C ILE A 17 9.15 -0.32 10.62
N THR A 18 8.29 -1.34 10.68
CA THR A 18 8.24 -2.25 11.84
C THR A 18 8.88 -3.57 11.47
N VAL A 19 9.89 -3.98 12.21
CA VAL A 19 10.59 -5.25 12.03
C VAL A 19 10.23 -6.15 13.20
N ASP A 20 9.85 -7.39 12.93
CA ASP A 20 9.64 -8.41 13.96
C ASP A 20 10.92 -9.24 14.21
N SER A 21 10.94 -10.00 15.31
CA SER A 21 12.06 -10.86 15.68
C SER A 21 12.39 -11.96 14.65
N THR A 22 11.48 -12.24 13.71
CA THR A 22 11.70 -13.19 12.61
C THR A 22 12.23 -12.51 11.34
N LEU A 23 12.47 -11.19 11.40
CA LEU A 23 12.84 -10.34 10.27
C LEU A 23 11.83 -10.40 9.12
N LYS A 24 10.56 -10.67 9.46
CA LYS A 24 9.46 -10.61 8.51
C LYS A 24 8.75 -9.27 8.64
N PHE A 25 8.14 -8.85 7.54
CA PHE A 25 7.48 -7.55 7.44
C PHE A 25 5.95 -7.67 7.33
N HIS A 26 5.37 -8.83 7.64
CA HIS A 26 3.92 -9.06 7.53
C HIS A 26 3.13 -8.04 8.37
N CYS A 27 3.56 -7.80 9.61
CA CYS A 27 2.92 -6.83 10.51
C CYS A 27 3.03 -5.40 9.97
N HIS A 28 4.20 -5.02 9.45
CA HIS A 28 4.40 -3.72 8.82
C HIS A 28 3.49 -3.53 7.61
N ILE A 29 3.50 -4.48 6.66
CA ILE A 29 2.70 -4.42 5.44
C ILE A 29 1.20 -4.37 5.77
N SER A 30 0.74 -5.16 6.74
CA SER A 30 -0.65 -5.10 7.21
C SER A 30 -1.04 -3.72 7.74
N LYS A 31 -0.19 -3.09 8.56
CA LYS A 31 -0.42 -1.72 9.06
C LYS A 31 -0.41 -0.69 7.93
N THR A 32 0.54 -0.80 7.00
CA THR A 32 0.67 0.07 5.82
C THR A 32 -0.56 0.00 4.93
N VAL A 33 -1.02 -1.22 4.61
CA VAL A 33 -2.24 -1.44 3.82
C VAL A 33 -3.48 -0.93 4.55
N LYS A 34 -3.59 -1.16 5.87
CA LYS A 34 -4.72 -0.62 6.65
C LYS A 34 -4.79 0.91 6.58
N LYS A 35 -3.64 1.59 6.68
CA LYS A 35 -3.55 3.04 6.54
C LYS A 35 -3.97 3.50 5.13
N ALA A 36 -3.42 2.86 4.10
CA ALA A 36 -3.73 3.18 2.71
C ALA A 36 -5.21 2.89 2.35
N ALA A 37 -5.78 1.81 2.87
CA ALA A 37 -7.19 1.45 2.68
C ALA A 37 -8.14 2.45 3.36
N GLY A 38 -7.78 2.96 4.54
CA GLY A 38 -8.51 4.04 5.21
C GLY A 38 -8.51 5.32 4.38
N LEU A 39 -7.33 5.74 3.90
CA LEU A 39 -7.22 6.91 3.03
C LEU A 39 -7.99 6.73 1.71
N THR A 40 -7.90 5.54 1.11
CA THR A 40 -8.67 5.16 -0.09
C THR A 40 -10.15 5.32 0.15
N ASN A 41 -10.68 4.81 1.27
CA ASN A 41 -12.09 4.94 1.60
C ASN A 41 -12.51 6.40 1.75
N ASN A 42 -11.71 7.21 2.44
CA ASN A 42 -12.00 8.62 2.65
C ASN A 42 -12.02 9.39 1.33
N LEU A 43 -10.98 9.23 0.51
CA LEU A 43 -10.86 9.90 -0.78
C LEU A 43 -11.99 9.50 -1.73
N LEU A 44 -12.31 8.21 -1.82
CA LEU A 44 -13.41 7.74 -2.67
C LEU A 44 -14.77 8.31 -2.24
N ASN A 45 -15.01 8.47 -0.93
CA ASN A 45 -16.27 9.02 -0.43
C ASN A 45 -16.34 10.56 -0.58
N SER A 46 -15.21 11.26 -0.54
CA SER A 46 -15.16 12.72 -0.67
C SER A 46 -15.01 13.22 -2.11
N THR A 47 -14.68 12.33 -3.04
CA THR A 47 -14.40 12.68 -4.43
C THR A 47 -15.64 12.45 -5.29
N LEU A 48 -16.13 13.50 -5.93
CA LEU A 48 -17.26 13.40 -6.88
C LEU A 48 -16.79 13.11 -8.31
N CYS A 49 -15.58 13.55 -8.68
CA CYS A 49 -15.02 13.37 -10.01
C CYS A 49 -14.31 12.01 -10.12
N HIS A 50 -14.84 11.12 -10.94
CA HIS A 50 -14.28 9.78 -11.17
C HIS A 50 -13.60 9.64 -12.54
N ASP A 51 -13.24 10.78 -13.16
CA ASP A 51 -12.49 10.81 -14.41
C ASP A 51 -11.13 10.13 -14.26
N LYS A 52 -10.66 9.52 -15.35
CA LYS A 52 -9.43 8.73 -15.39
C LYS A 52 -8.21 9.49 -14.90
N ASP A 53 -7.96 10.67 -15.45
CA ASP A 53 -6.71 11.40 -15.19
C ASP A 53 -6.69 11.97 -13.78
N PHE A 54 -7.84 12.46 -13.32
CA PHE A 54 -8.02 12.94 -11.96
C PHE A 54 -7.80 11.83 -10.92
N MET A 55 -8.45 10.67 -11.11
CA MET A 55 -8.35 9.54 -10.18
C MET A 55 -6.95 8.92 -10.16
N ILE A 56 -6.27 8.83 -11.32
CA ILE A 56 -4.88 8.36 -11.39
C ILE A 56 -3.97 9.33 -10.63
N THR A 57 -4.19 10.63 -10.77
CA THR A 57 -3.39 11.66 -10.07
C THR A 57 -3.51 11.50 -8.56
N LEU A 58 -4.74 11.40 -8.02
CA LEU A 58 -4.98 11.18 -6.60
C LEU A 58 -4.33 9.89 -6.07
N PHE A 59 -4.42 8.80 -6.84
CA PHE A 59 -3.78 7.55 -6.45
C PHE A 59 -2.27 7.69 -6.33
N LYS A 60 -1.63 8.27 -7.35
CA LYS A 60 -0.18 8.45 -7.42
C LYS A 60 0.34 9.43 -6.36
N SER A 61 -0.41 10.47 -6.01
CA SER A 61 0.03 11.48 -5.05
C SER A 61 -0.20 11.07 -3.59
N HIS A 62 -1.26 10.31 -3.28
CA HIS A 62 -1.67 10.08 -1.89
C HIS A 62 -1.62 8.63 -1.43
N ILE A 63 -2.02 7.67 -2.28
CA ILE A 63 -2.19 6.27 -1.87
C ILE A 63 -0.93 5.47 -2.16
N ARG A 64 -0.41 5.60 -3.39
CA ARG A 64 0.77 4.85 -3.84
C ARG A 64 2.03 5.12 -3.00
N PRO A 65 2.34 6.37 -2.58
CA PRO A 65 3.50 6.61 -1.72
C PRO A 65 3.40 5.88 -0.38
N LEU A 66 2.19 5.73 0.18
CA LEU A 66 2.01 4.96 1.42
C LEU A 66 2.32 3.48 1.22
N LEU A 67 1.94 2.92 0.07
CA LEU A 67 2.12 1.50 -0.22
C LEU A 67 3.56 1.15 -0.60
N GLU A 68 4.32 2.09 -1.19
CA GLU A 68 5.65 1.81 -1.76
C GLU A 68 6.81 2.36 -0.92
N PHE A 69 6.52 3.20 0.08
CA PHE A 69 7.54 3.78 0.93
C PHE A 69 8.43 2.71 1.56
N SER A 70 9.74 2.84 1.34
CA SER A 70 10.77 1.90 1.83
C SER A 70 10.57 0.45 1.36
N SER A 71 9.89 0.23 0.23
CA SER A 71 9.66 -1.11 -0.35
C SER A 71 10.92 -1.92 -0.60
N ILE A 72 12.05 -1.27 -0.89
CA ILE A 72 13.36 -1.92 -1.01
C ILE A 72 13.74 -2.71 0.26
N VAL A 73 13.28 -2.27 1.44
CA VAL A 73 13.60 -2.90 2.73
C VAL A 73 12.67 -4.08 3.02
N TRP A 74 11.36 -3.90 2.85
CA TRP A 74 10.37 -4.88 3.30
C TRP A 74 9.84 -5.81 2.20
N ASN A 75 10.13 -5.54 0.92
CA ASN A 75 9.71 -6.39 -0.18
C ASN A 75 10.51 -7.70 -0.19
N THR A 76 9.86 -8.74 0.32
CA THR A 76 10.43 -10.05 0.60
C THR A 76 9.86 -11.14 -0.31
N GLY A 77 9.08 -10.77 -1.34
CA GLY A 77 8.54 -11.70 -2.35
C GLY A 77 7.37 -12.58 -1.88
N TYR A 78 6.83 -12.35 -0.68
CA TYR A 78 5.68 -13.12 -0.20
C TYR A 78 4.39 -12.75 -0.96
N LEU A 79 3.84 -13.73 -1.70
CA LEU A 79 2.61 -13.56 -2.48
C LEU A 79 1.42 -13.05 -1.64
N GLY A 80 1.31 -13.47 -0.37
CA GLY A 80 0.25 -12.99 0.52
C GLY A 80 0.35 -11.48 0.80
N ASN A 81 1.57 -10.98 1.00
CA ASN A 81 1.82 -9.56 1.23
C ASN A 81 1.56 -8.74 -0.04
N GLN A 82 2.00 -9.24 -1.20
CA GLN A 82 1.76 -8.59 -2.48
C GLN A 82 0.25 -8.49 -2.77
N LYS A 83 -0.51 -9.58 -2.60
CA LYS A 83 -1.98 -9.56 -2.74
C LYS A 83 -2.63 -8.55 -1.80
N LEU A 84 -2.09 -8.40 -0.58
CA LEU A 84 -2.60 -7.43 0.39
C LEU A 84 -2.35 -5.99 -0.06
N LEU A 85 -1.16 -5.68 -0.60
CA LEU A 85 -0.83 -4.37 -1.17
C LEU A 85 -1.73 -4.05 -2.38
N GLU A 86 -1.81 -4.98 -3.34
CA GLU A 86 -2.64 -4.85 -4.53
C GLU A 86 -4.13 -4.66 -4.20
N SER A 87 -4.62 -5.15 -3.06
CA SER A 87 -6.03 -5.01 -2.67
C SER A 87 -6.48 -3.54 -2.65
N THR A 88 -5.60 -2.63 -2.25
CA THR A 88 -5.89 -1.18 -2.20
C THR A 88 -5.95 -0.61 -3.62
N GLN A 89 -4.99 -0.95 -4.48
CA GLN A 89 -4.98 -0.52 -5.88
C GLN A 89 -6.17 -1.10 -6.66
N ARG A 90 -6.51 -2.38 -6.44
CA ARG A 90 -7.68 -3.05 -7.03
C ARG A 90 -8.98 -2.33 -6.67
N ARG A 91 -9.13 -1.94 -5.41
CA ARG A 91 -10.28 -1.16 -4.94
C ARG A 91 -10.34 0.20 -5.62
N TRP A 92 -9.23 0.93 -5.67
CA TRP A 92 -9.17 2.26 -6.28
C TRP A 92 -9.49 2.22 -7.78
N THR A 93 -8.77 1.39 -8.54
CA THR A 93 -8.91 1.30 -10.00
C THR A 93 -10.30 0.89 -10.44
N LYS A 94 -11.03 0.10 -9.65
CA LYS A 94 -12.42 -0.27 -9.93
C LYS A 94 -13.40 0.91 -9.87
N GLN A 95 -13.08 1.97 -9.13
CA GLN A 95 -13.95 3.15 -9.00
C GLN A 95 -13.77 4.17 -10.12
N ILE A 96 -12.77 3.99 -10.98
CA ILE A 96 -12.53 4.90 -12.10
C ILE A 96 -13.57 4.64 -13.19
N ALA A 97 -14.09 5.71 -13.80
CA ALA A 97 -15.08 5.62 -14.87
C ALA A 97 -14.60 4.69 -16.01
N GLY A 98 -15.46 3.76 -16.43
CA GLY A 98 -15.16 2.78 -17.48
C GLY A 98 -14.30 1.59 -17.07
N MET A 99 -13.95 1.44 -15.78
CA MET A 99 -13.07 0.35 -15.31
C MET A 99 -13.79 -0.77 -14.56
N THR A 100 -15.08 -0.60 -14.22
CA THR A 100 -15.83 -1.52 -13.33
C THR A 100 -15.86 -2.96 -13.83
N ASP A 101 -16.07 -3.15 -15.13
CA ASP A 101 -16.28 -4.47 -15.77
C ASP A 101 -14.97 -5.13 -16.24
N LEU A 102 -13.88 -4.36 -16.31
CA LEU A 102 -12.57 -4.87 -16.69
C LEU A 102 -11.99 -5.74 -15.57
N ASN A 103 -11.24 -6.77 -15.94
CA ASN A 103 -10.44 -7.51 -14.96
C ASN A 103 -9.28 -6.61 -14.46
N TYR A 104 -8.60 -7.02 -13.39
CA TYR A 104 -7.55 -6.17 -12.80
C TYR A 104 -6.37 -5.91 -13.74
N ALA A 105 -5.91 -6.90 -14.50
CA ALA A 105 -4.80 -6.73 -15.42
C ALA A 105 -5.16 -5.74 -16.55
N ASP A 106 -6.37 -5.87 -17.11
CA ASP A 106 -6.88 -4.98 -18.15
C ASP A 106 -7.05 -3.54 -17.64
N ARG A 107 -7.51 -3.37 -16.37
CA ARG A 107 -7.54 -2.05 -15.72
C ARG A 107 -6.15 -1.44 -15.64
N LEU A 108 -5.15 -2.19 -15.18
CA LEU A 108 -3.78 -1.70 -15.07
C LEU A 108 -3.22 -1.27 -16.43
N GLN A 109 -3.42 -2.08 -17.47
CA GLN A 109 -3.01 -1.77 -18.82
C GLN A 109 -3.69 -0.51 -19.35
N THR A 110 -5.01 -0.41 -19.20
CA THR A 110 -5.81 0.73 -19.68
C THR A 110 -5.43 2.03 -18.96
N LEU A 111 -5.12 1.95 -17.67
CA LEU A 111 -4.73 3.08 -16.84
C LEU A 111 -3.22 3.37 -16.89
N ASN A 112 -2.43 2.57 -17.63
CA ASN A 112 -0.97 2.64 -17.67
C ASN A 112 -0.34 2.67 -16.25
N LEU A 113 -0.78 1.74 -15.41
CA LEU A 113 -0.28 1.52 -14.05
C LEU A 113 0.41 0.16 -13.98
N TYR A 114 1.47 0.07 -13.17
CA TYR A 114 2.03 -1.22 -12.79
C TYR A 114 1.31 -1.78 -11.55
N SER A 115 1.49 -3.07 -11.30
CA SER A 115 1.01 -3.73 -10.07
C SER A 115 1.95 -3.46 -8.91
N ILE A 116 1.42 -2.98 -7.80
CA ILE A 116 2.19 -2.72 -6.57
C ILE A 116 2.75 -4.02 -5.98
#